data_AF-A0A1M5YJM9-F1
#
_entry.id   AF-A0A1M5YJM9-F1
#
_cell.length_a   1.000
_cell.length_b   1.000
_cell.length_c   1.000
_cell.angle_alpha   90.00
_cell.angle_beta   90.00
_cell.angle_gamma   90.00
#
_symmetry.space_group_name_H-M   'P 1'
#
loop_
_entity.id
_entity.type
_entity.pdbx_description
1 polymer ?
#
loop_
_entity_poly.entity_id
_entity_poly.type
_entity_poly.pdbx_seq_one_letter_code
_entity_poly.pdbx_strand_id
1 'polypeptide(L)' 'MGQRTGSAAGCLAMALGWGAGLTVWAVDVRARFWRFEQAPDWKVLYAELPLALLGGTAAGLALWAVLSRLLGRVRGSR' A
#
# COMPACT_ATOMS: atom_id res chain seq x y z
N MET A 1 11.98 -25.45 2.05
CA MET A 1 11.36 -24.56 1.03
C MET A 1 10.47 -23.46 1.58
N GLY A 2 9.76 -23.64 2.72
CA GLY A 2 8.78 -22.65 3.22
C GLY A 2 9.30 -21.24 3.56
N GLN A 3 10.58 -21.07 3.88
CA GLN A 3 11.16 -19.77 4.25
C GLN A 3 11.25 -18.80 3.05
N ARG A 4 11.60 -19.30 1.86
CA ARG A 4 11.69 -18.48 0.63
C ARG A 4 10.32 -18.00 0.18
N THR A 5 9.31 -18.86 0.29
CA THR A 5 7.91 -18.53 -0.04
C THR A 5 7.35 -17.47 0.91
N GLY A 6 7.70 -17.53 2.20
CA GLY A 6 7.32 -16.51 3.18
C GLY A 6 7.90 -15.12 2.87
N SER A 7 9.19 -15.05 2.53
CA SER A 7 9.84 -13.79 2.15
C SER A 7 9.28 -13.19 0.87
N ALA A 8 9.09 -14.02 -0.17
CA ALA A 8 8.52 -13.57 -1.45
C ALA A 8 7.10 -13.03 -1.29
N ALA A 9 6.28 -13.69 -0.46
CA ALA A 9 4.91 -13.27 -0.22
C ALA A 9 4.83 -11.98 0.61
N GLY A 10 5.76 -11.76 1.56
CA GLY A 10 5.90 -10.47 2.25
C GLY A 10 6.26 -9.33 1.31
N CYS A 11 7.20 -9.54 0.39
CA CYS A 11 7.55 -8.55 -0.63
C CYS A 11 6.36 -8.23 -1.56
N LEU A 12 5.63 -9.25 -2.01
CA LEU A 12 4.43 -9.05 -2.84
C LEU A 12 3.34 -8.27 -2.09
N ALA A 13 3.13 -8.56 -0.80
CA ALA A 13 2.17 -7.81 0.01
C ALA A 13 2.55 -6.33 0.16
N MET A 14 3.85 -6.02 0.30
CA MET A 14 4.33 -4.64 0.28
C MET A 14 4.13 -3.97 -1.08
N ALA A 15 4.48 -4.65 -2.17
CA ALA A 15 4.29 -4.12 -3.52
C ALA A 15 2.81 -3.81 -3.81
N LEU A 16 1.90 -4.69 -3.38
CA LEU A 16 0.45 -4.47 -3.48
C LEU A 16 -0.03 -3.32 -2.58
N GLY A 17 0.50 -3.20 -1.36
CA GLY A 17 0.18 -2.10 -0.45
C GLY A 17 0.60 -0.74 -1.02
N TRP A 18 1.83 -0.63 -1.52
CA TRP A 18 2.31 0.58 -2.20
C TRP A 18 1.50 0.88 -3.47
N GLY A 19 1.24 -0.14 -4.29
CA GLY A 19 0.41 -0.01 -5.48
C GLY A 19 -0.97 0.53 -5.16
N ALA A 20 -1.63 0.02 -4.11
CA ALA A 20 -2.94 0.49 -3.66
C ALA A 20 -2.90 1.92 -3.13
N GLY A 21 -1.87 2.29 -2.37
CA GLY A 21 -1.68 3.68 -1.93
C GLY A 21 -1.51 4.64 -3.11
N LEU A 22 -0.71 4.25 -4.11
CA LEU A 22 -0.49 5.02 -5.33
C LEU A 22 -1.76 5.12 -6.19
N THR A 23 -2.53 4.05 -6.36
CA THR A 23 -3.77 4.10 -7.15
C THR A 23 -4.81 5.01 -6.50
N VAL A 24 -4.95 4.96 -5.18
CA VAL A 24 -5.85 5.86 -4.42
C VAL A 24 -5.37 7.31 -4.53
N TRP A 25 -4.07 7.57 -4.41
CA TRP A 25 -3.52 8.92 -4.58
C TRP A 25 -3.67 9.44 -6.02
N ALA A 26 -3.58 8.55 -7.00
CA ALA A 26 -3.74 8.89 -8.41
C ALA A 26 -5.20 9.25 -8.78
N VAL A 27 -6.18 8.90 -7.95
CA VAL A 27 -7.54 9.43 -8.09
C VAL A 27 -7.47 10.95 -7.94
N ASP A 28 -8.01 11.66 -8.93
CA ASP A 28 -7.95 13.13 -9.04
C ASP A 28 -6.55 13.74 -9.24
N VAL A 29 -5.54 12.95 -9.67
CA VAL A 29 -4.20 13.48 -9.97
C VAL A 29 -4.25 14.65 -10.96
N ARG A 30 -5.12 14.57 -11.98
CA ARG A 30 -5.29 15.65 -12.96
C ARG A 30 -5.80 16.94 -12.30
N ALA A 31 -6.78 16.85 -11.41
CA ALA A 31 -7.32 18.01 -10.71
C ALA A 31 -6.32 18.59 -9.71
N ARG A 32 -5.53 17.73 -9.05
CA ARG A 32 -4.42 18.13 -8.17
C ARG A 32 -3.34 18.90 -8.92
N PHE A 33 -2.87 18.38 -10.06
CA PHE A 33 -1.87 19.07 -10.89
C PHE A 33 -2.41 20.37 -11.49
N TRP A 34 -3.68 20.41 -11.90
CA TRP A 34 -4.32 21.64 -12.37
C TRP A 34 -4.33 22.74 -11.30
N ARG A 35 -4.66 22.38 -10.04
CA ARG A 35 -4.57 23.34 -8.92
C ARG A 35 -3.13 23.77 -8.66
N PHE A 36 -2.18 22.85 -8.78
CA PHE A 36 -0.75 23.12 -8.60
C PHE A 36 -0.21 24.14 -9.62
N GLU A 37 -0.66 24.05 -10.88
CA GLU A 37 -0.30 25.01 -11.92
C GLU A 37 -0.89 26.41 -11.66
N GLN A 38 -2.08 26.48 -11.06
CA GLN A 38 -2.72 27.77 -10.73
C GLN A 38 -2.18 28.41 -9.44
N ALA A 39 -1.83 27.60 -8.44
CA ALA A 39 -1.17 28.03 -7.21
C ALA A 39 -0.26 26.88 -6.74
N PRO A 40 1.07 27.10 -6.57
CA PRO A 40 2.00 26.04 -6.23
C PRO A 40 1.76 25.52 -4.80
N ASP A 41 0.87 24.54 -4.68
CA ASP A 41 0.55 23.85 -3.43
C ASP A 41 1.46 22.63 -3.26
N TRP A 42 2.66 22.88 -2.77
CA TRP A 42 3.70 21.88 -2.48
C TRP A 42 3.23 20.76 -1.54
N LYS A 43 2.14 20.94 -0.79
CA LYS A 43 1.60 19.92 0.11
C LYS A 43 1.12 18.68 -0.63
N VAL A 44 0.64 18.83 -1.87
CA VAL A 44 0.16 17.71 -2.69
C VAL A 44 1.28 16.68 -2.92
N LEU A 45 2.49 17.16 -3.21
CA LEU A 45 3.66 16.32 -3.45
C LEU A 45 4.35 15.90 -2.16
N TYR A 46 4.54 16.80 -1.20
CA TYR A 46 5.35 16.52 0.00
C TYR A 46 4.57 15.97 1.19
N ALA A 47 3.24 16.10 1.23
CA ALA A 47 2.43 15.58 2.33
C ALA A 47 1.48 14.47 1.84
N GLU A 48 0.67 14.72 0.81
CA GLU A 48 -0.36 13.75 0.40
C GLU A 48 0.24 12.47 -0.21
N LEU A 49 1.28 12.59 -1.02
CA LEU A 49 1.91 11.43 -1.67
C LEU A 49 2.62 10.52 -0.64
N PRO A 50 3.45 11.03 0.29
CA PRO A 50 4.01 10.22 1.37
C PRO A 50 2.93 9.61 2.26
N LEU A 51 1.86 10.36 2.59
CA LEU A 51 0.74 9.85 3.38
C LEU A 51 0.02 8.70 2.68
N ALA A 52 -0.19 8.79 1.37
CA ALA A 52 -0.81 7.72 0.61
C ALA A 52 0.08 6.47 0.51
N LEU A 53 1.40 6.64 0.36
CA LEU A 53 2.36 5.55 0.43
C LEU A 53 2.38 4.89 1.81
N LEU A 54 2.40 5.66 2.89
CA LEU A 54 2.34 5.15 4.26
C LEU A 54 1.02 4.44 4.53
N GLY A 55 -0.10 5.02 4.11
CA GLY A 55 -1.44 4.43 4.22
C GLY A 55 -1.54 3.12 3.45
N GLY A 56 -1.04 3.09 2.21
CA GLY A 56 -0.96 1.87 1.40
C GLY A 56 -0.08 0.80 2.03
N THR A 57 1.07 1.19 2.59
CA THR A 57 1.96 0.27 3.33
C THR A 57 1.25 -0.34 4.54
N ALA A 58 0.62 0.49 5.36
CA ALA A 58 -0.11 0.06 6.54
C ALA A 58 -1.26 -0.90 6.17
N ALA A 59 -2.01 -0.58 5.11
CA ALA A 59 -3.06 -1.44 4.59
C ALA A 59 -2.51 -2.79 4.07
N GLY A 60 -1.40 -2.76 3.32
CA GLY A 60 -0.74 -3.97 2.83
C GLY A 60 -0.25 -4.88 3.96
N LEU A 61 0.34 -4.30 5.01
CA LEU A 61 0.76 -5.03 6.21
C LEU A 61 -0.43 -5.58 7.00
N ALA A 62 -1.50 -4.80 7.16
CA ALA A 62 -2.73 -5.26 7.82
C ALA A 62 -3.36 -6.43 7.05
N LEU A 63 -3.45 -6.33 5.73
CA LEU A 63 -3.96 -7.40 4.88
C LEU A 63 -3.09 -8.65 4.98
N TRP A 64 -1.76 -8.50 4.93
CA TRP A 64 -0.83 -9.61 5.10
C TRP A 64 -0.96 -10.28 6.47
N ALA A 65 -1.07 -9.50 7.55
CA ALA A 65 -1.27 -10.00 8.91
C ALA A 65 -2.60 -10.77 9.04
N VAL A 66 -3.68 -10.30 8.42
CA VAL A 66 -4.97 -10.99 8.39
C VAL A 66 -4.86 -12.30 7.60
N LEU A 67 -4.30 -12.26 6.39
CA LEU A 67 -4.18 -13.42 5.51
C LEU A 67 -3.30 -14.51 6.12
N SER A 68 -2.15 -14.12 6.69
CA SER A 68 -1.23 -15.03 7.37
C SER A 68 -1.87 -15.68 8.62
N ARG A 69 -2.66 -14.95 9.40
CA ARG A 69 -3.41 -15.53 10.52
C ARG A 69 -4.50 -16.51 10.07
N LEU A 70 -5.23 -16.20 8.98
CA LEU A 70 -6.24 -17.08 8.43
C LEU A 70 -5.61 -18.36 7.87
N LEU A 71 -4.55 -18.24 7.07
CA LEU A 71 -3.80 -19.37 6.52
C LEU A 71 -3.13 -20.22 7.60
N GLY A 72 -2.63 -19.59 8.67
CA GLY A 72 -2.08 -20.28 9.85
C GLY A 72 -3.13 -21.11 10.60
N ARG A 73 -4.33 -20.55 10.83
CA ARG A 73 -5.46 -21.31 11.42
C ARG A 73 -5.88 -22.50 10.56
N VAL A 74 -5.97 -22.31 9.24
CA VAL A 74 -6.38 -23.39 8.31
C VAL A 74 -5.37 -24.55 8.34
N ARG A 75 -4.10 -24.28 8.62
CA ARG A 75 -3.03 -25.30 8.66
C ARG A 75 -2.90 -26.02 10.01
N GLY A 76 -3.40 -25.44 11.10
CA GLY A 76 -3.42 -26.05 12.44
C GLY A 76 -4.68 -26.88 12.76
N SER A 77 -5.62 -26.97 11.82
CA SER A 77 -6.86 -27.76 11.95
C SER A 77 -6.79 -29.11 11.21
N ARG A 78 -5.61 -29.52 10.75
CA ARG A 78 -5.31 -30.87 10.24
C ARG A 78 -4.31 -31.52 11.18
#